data_AF-A0A838INW9-F1
#
_entry.id   AF-A0A838INW9-F1
#
_cell.length_a   1.000
_cell.length_b   1.000
_cell.length_c   1.000
_cell.angle_alpha   90.00
_cell.angle_beta   90.00
_cell.angle_gamma   90.00
#
_symmetry.space_group_name_H-M   'P 1'
#
loop_
_entity.id
_entity.type
_entity.pdbx_description
1 polymer ?
#
loop_
_entity_poly.entity_id
_entity_poly.type
_entity_poly.pdbx_seq_one_letter_code
_entity_poly.pdbx_strand_id
1 'polypeptide(L)'
;MLDGPSRKELLVHGALFLVTSATALVAGIYMAGGDPIELAAWQNGPMLLAATSYAAALMVILTAHEFGHYLQARRHGVDVSLPYFLPGIGPIPGFGILPFFGTFGAFIRMRLGAVEARPLLEISAWGPLAGFAFTVPVLFVGMALSEIRPMPETGDFMMLGDSLLLMIAEWTFFPEIAPGHDVFLHPLAMAGWVGCLLTALNLLPIGQLDGGHIAYCVFGDSYRHVARVLYVGLMALGVFVFPGWLLFGVLVGVMGPSHPAIMRGPPVRERSLWLVGAALVMFVLTFTPRPIVVDSLPVLLGLW
;
A
#
# COMPACT_ATOMS: atom_id res chain seq x y z
N MET A 1 -29.99 2.62 11.98
CA MET A 1 -30.12 4.08 11.96
C MET A 1 -28.70 4.62 11.77
N LEU A 2 -28.37 5.08 10.56
CA LEU A 2 -27.03 5.60 10.26
C LEU A 2 -27.04 7.08 10.61
N ASP A 3 -26.98 7.38 11.91
CA ASP A 3 -26.71 8.75 12.34
C ASP A 3 -25.39 9.18 11.71
N GLY A 4 -25.36 10.36 11.09
CA GLY A 4 -24.14 10.89 10.49
C GLY A 4 -23.02 11.02 11.54
N PRO A 5 -21.74 11.03 11.11
CA PRO A 5 -20.63 11.18 12.03
C PRO A 5 -20.79 12.45 12.86
N SER A 6 -20.56 12.34 14.16
CA SER A 6 -20.57 13.47 15.07
C SER A 6 -19.50 14.49 14.69
N ARG A 7 -19.67 15.75 15.14
CA ARG A 7 -18.65 16.80 14.90
C ARG A 7 -17.27 16.40 15.43
N LYS A 8 -17.22 15.67 16.55
CA LYS A 8 -15.95 15.18 17.12
C LYS A 8 -15.29 14.14 16.21
N GLU A 9 -16.06 13.21 15.66
CA GLU A 9 -15.54 12.21 14.73
C GLU A 9 -15.04 12.87 13.45
N LEU A 10 -15.79 13.81 12.88
CA LEU A 10 -15.35 14.58 11.70
C LEU A 10 -14.01 15.29 11.96
N LEU A 11 -13.81 15.87 13.15
CA LEU A 11 -12.56 16.49 13.53
C LEU A 11 -11.40 15.48 13.62
N VAL A 12 -11.64 14.28 14.16
CA VAL A 12 -10.62 13.23 14.25
C VAL A 12 -10.22 12.75 12.85
N HIS A 13 -11.19 12.46 11.99
CA HIS A 13 -10.92 12.03 10.61
C HIS A 13 -10.18 13.10 9.81
N GLY A 14 -10.61 14.36 9.93
CA GLY A 14 -9.95 15.50 9.30
C GLY A 14 -8.52 15.70 9.81
N ALA A 15 -8.31 15.61 11.13
CA ALA A 15 -6.98 15.74 11.72
C ALA A 15 -6.04 14.63 11.25
N LEU A 16 -6.48 13.37 11.24
CA LEU A 16 -5.68 12.24 10.76
C LEU A 16 -5.32 12.37 9.26
N PHE A 17 -6.27 12.82 8.44
CA PHE A 17 -6.02 13.11 7.03
C PHE A 17 -4.94 14.20 6.86
N LEU A 18 -5.04 15.30 7.61
CA LEU A 18 -4.07 16.40 7.55
C LEU A 18 -2.68 15.97 8.04
N VAL A 19 -2.60 15.24 9.15
CA VAL A 19 -1.32 14.75 9.68
C VAL A 19 -0.69 13.76 8.69
N THR A 20 -1.48 12.86 8.11
CA THR A 20 -0.96 11.91 7.11
C THR A 20 -0.51 12.61 5.82
N SER A 21 -1.23 13.65 5.39
CA SER A 21 -0.80 14.48 4.26
C SER A 21 0.51 15.20 4.55
N ALA A 22 0.68 15.70 5.77
CA ALA A 22 1.93 16.35 6.19
C ALA A 22 3.10 15.36 6.24
N THR A 23 2.90 14.14 6.75
CA THR A 23 3.96 13.12 6.76
C THR A 23 4.27 12.61 5.34
N ALA A 24 3.29 12.56 4.44
CA ALA A 24 3.51 12.32 3.01
C ALA A 24 4.32 13.43 2.34
N LEU A 25 4.07 14.69 2.71
CA LEU A 25 4.87 15.81 2.22
C LEU A 25 6.32 15.74 2.71
N VAL A 26 6.53 15.41 3.99
CA VAL A 26 7.88 15.16 4.57
C VAL A 26 8.61 14.05 3.81
N ALA A 27 7.95 12.93 3.55
CA ALA A 27 8.53 11.85 2.76
C ALA A 27 8.84 12.30 1.32
N GLY A 28 7.98 13.13 0.73
CA GLY A 28 8.21 13.71 -0.59
C GLY A 28 9.44 14.63 -0.65
N ILE A 29 9.71 15.41 0.41
CA ILE A 29 10.93 16.22 0.52
C ILE A 29 12.17 15.33 0.55
N TYR A 30 12.14 14.28 1.37
CA TYR A 30 13.23 13.31 1.46
C TYR A 30 13.50 12.63 0.12
N MET A 31 12.45 12.20 -0.59
CA MET A 31 12.55 11.58 -1.92
C MET A 31 13.07 12.53 -2.99
N ALA A 32 12.81 13.83 -2.85
CA ALA A 32 13.37 14.86 -3.71
C ALA A 32 14.84 15.19 -3.39
N GLY A 33 15.44 14.51 -2.41
CA GLY A 33 16.84 14.66 -1.99
C GLY A 33 17.08 15.77 -0.96
N GLY A 34 16.02 16.35 -0.38
CA GLY A 34 16.15 17.34 0.69
C GLY A 34 16.09 16.72 2.08
N ASP A 35 16.74 17.37 3.06
CA ASP A 35 16.54 17.04 4.47
C ASP A 35 15.27 17.74 5.00
N PRO A 36 14.23 17.01 5.43
CA PRO A 36 13.01 17.61 5.97
C PRO A 36 13.21 18.40 7.27
N ILE A 37 14.35 18.27 7.94
CA ILE A 37 14.69 19.06 9.14
C ILE A 37 15.21 20.45 8.73
N GLU A 38 15.79 20.59 7.55
CA GLU A 38 16.38 21.85 7.11
C GLU A 38 15.34 22.78 6.49
N LEU A 39 15.25 24.01 7.01
CA LEU A 39 14.33 25.04 6.48
C LEU A 39 14.58 25.35 4.99
N ALA A 40 15.82 25.23 4.52
CA ALA A 40 16.18 25.43 3.12
C ALA A 40 15.43 24.47 2.19
N ALA A 41 15.17 23.24 2.63
CA ALA A 41 14.42 22.27 1.85
C ALA A 41 12.97 22.72 1.62
N TRP A 42 12.36 23.31 2.64
CA TRP A 42 10.99 23.84 2.58
C TRP A 42 10.86 25.17 1.84
N GLN A 43 11.97 25.83 1.50
CA GLN A 43 11.96 27.09 0.75
C GLN A 43 12.28 26.89 -0.74
N ASN A 44 12.69 25.68 -1.13
CA ASN A 44 12.99 25.34 -2.50
C ASN A 44 11.69 25.02 -3.27
N GLY A 45 11.32 25.90 -4.20
CA GLY A 45 10.07 25.78 -4.97
C GLY A 45 9.93 24.47 -5.77
N PRO A 46 10.91 24.09 -6.62
CA PRO A 46 10.88 22.81 -7.33
C PRO A 46 10.74 21.59 -6.41
N MET A 47 11.45 21.57 -5.27
CA MET A 47 11.37 20.49 -4.30
C MET A 47 10.01 20.44 -3.59
N LEU A 48 9.45 21.60 -3.20
CA LEU A 48 8.08 21.65 -2.66
C LEU A 48 7.05 21.13 -3.68
N LEU A 49 7.21 21.45 -4.97
CA LEU A 49 6.34 20.96 -6.02
C LEU A 49 6.45 19.43 -6.16
N ALA A 50 7.68 18.90 -6.18
CA ALA A 50 7.95 17.46 -6.20
C ALA A 50 7.28 16.76 -5.00
N ALA A 51 7.54 17.23 -3.78
CA ALA A 51 6.98 16.68 -2.56
C ALA A 51 5.45 16.75 -2.51
N THR A 52 4.87 17.86 -2.97
CA THR A 52 3.42 18.05 -3.03
C THR A 52 2.79 17.13 -4.07
N SER A 53 3.42 16.96 -5.23
CA SER A 53 2.91 16.07 -6.28
C SER A 53 2.89 14.60 -5.81
N TYR A 54 3.94 14.18 -5.13
CA TYR A 54 4.01 12.86 -4.48
C TYR A 54 2.90 12.70 -3.43
N ALA A 55 2.82 13.62 -2.46
CA ALA A 55 1.87 13.53 -1.37
C ALA A 55 0.42 13.55 -1.87
N ALA A 56 0.10 14.44 -2.81
CA ALA A 56 -1.23 14.55 -3.39
C ALA A 56 -1.63 13.25 -4.12
N ALA A 57 -0.73 12.71 -4.95
CA ALA A 57 -0.99 11.47 -5.66
C ALA A 57 -1.19 10.28 -4.71
N LEU A 58 -0.34 10.13 -3.70
CA LEU A 58 -0.47 9.09 -2.69
C LEU A 58 -1.79 9.21 -1.90
N MET A 59 -2.13 10.42 -1.46
CA MET A 59 -3.38 10.64 -0.73
C MET A 59 -4.61 10.37 -1.58
N VAL A 60 -4.58 10.67 -2.89
CA VAL A 60 -5.65 10.31 -3.83
C VAL A 60 -5.80 8.79 -3.93
N ILE A 61 -4.71 8.05 -4.07
CA ILE A 61 -4.73 6.58 -4.14
C ILE A 61 -5.33 5.97 -2.86
N LEU A 62 -4.84 6.38 -1.69
CA LEU A 62 -5.34 5.92 -0.39
C LEU A 62 -6.81 6.26 -0.18
N THR A 63 -7.18 7.50 -0.50
CA THR A 63 -8.56 7.96 -0.36
C THR A 63 -9.47 7.18 -1.29
N ALA A 64 -9.08 6.97 -2.55
CA ALA A 64 -9.85 6.18 -3.50
C ALA A 64 -10.05 4.74 -3.00
N HIS A 65 -9.00 4.11 -2.47
CA HIS A 65 -9.07 2.77 -1.88
C HIS A 65 -10.12 2.70 -0.76
N GLU A 66 -9.99 3.54 0.27
CA GLU A 66 -10.90 3.51 1.42
C GLU A 66 -12.33 3.91 1.05
N PHE A 67 -12.49 4.88 0.14
CA PHE A 67 -13.82 5.26 -0.35
C PHE A 67 -14.45 4.18 -1.22
N GLY A 68 -13.66 3.34 -1.90
CA GLY A 68 -14.13 2.15 -2.60
C GLY A 68 -14.85 1.19 -1.63
N HIS A 69 -14.22 0.89 -0.49
CA HIS A 69 -14.85 0.11 0.56
C HIS A 69 -16.07 0.83 1.17
N TYR A 70 -15.92 2.11 1.54
CA TYR A 70 -16.98 2.90 2.17
C TYR A 70 -18.26 2.94 1.32
N LEU A 71 -18.14 3.28 0.03
CA LEU A 71 -19.28 3.39 -0.87
C LEU A 71 -19.96 2.02 -1.05
N GLN A 72 -19.18 0.95 -1.16
CA GLN A 72 -19.74 -0.39 -1.32
C GLN A 72 -20.40 -0.90 -0.03
N ALA A 73 -19.81 -0.61 1.14
CA ALA A 73 -20.39 -0.92 2.44
C ALA A 73 -21.74 -0.21 2.63
N ARG A 74 -21.81 1.08 2.28
CA ARG A 74 -23.05 1.88 2.32
C ARG A 74 -24.13 1.32 1.39
N ARG A 75 -23.77 0.87 0.18
CA ARG A 75 -24.72 0.24 -0.76
C ARG A 75 -25.35 -1.03 -0.19
N HIS A 76 -24.58 -1.80 0.59
CA HIS A 76 -25.05 -3.01 1.26
C HIS A 76 -25.66 -2.75 2.65
N GLY A 77 -25.85 -1.48 3.05
CA GLY A 77 -26.43 -1.12 4.34
C GLY A 77 -25.56 -1.46 5.55
N VAL A 78 -24.26 -1.69 5.35
CA VAL A 78 -23.29 -1.97 6.42
C VAL A 78 -22.90 -0.67 7.12
N ASP A 79 -22.92 -0.69 8.45
CA ASP A 79 -22.47 0.43 9.29
C ASP A 79 -20.94 0.59 9.16
N VAL A 80 -20.53 1.77 8.69
CA VAL A 80 -19.16 2.06 8.26
C VAL A 80 -18.75 3.49 8.64
N SER A 81 -17.53 3.65 9.13
CA SER A 81 -16.95 4.95 9.45
C SER A 81 -16.35 5.64 8.22
N LEU A 82 -16.03 6.93 8.36
CA LEU A 82 -15.07 7.56 7.47
C LEU A 82 -13.67 6.93 7.64
N PRO A 83 -12.75 7.13 6.69
CA PRO A 83 -11.40 6.57 6.76
C PRO A 83 -10.59 7.15 7.93
N TYR A 84 -9.84 6.29 8.61
CA TYR A 84 -8.78 6.64 9.55
C TYR A 84 -7.45 6.52 8.82
N PHE A 85 -6.88 7.66 8.42
CA PHE A 85 -5.56 7.70 7.81
C PHE A 85 -4.48 7.50 8.89
N LEU A 86 -3.49 6.68 8.58
CA LEU A 86 -2.40 6.34 9.49
C LEU A 86 -1.14 7.09 9.07
N PRO A 87 -0.74 8.14 9.80
CA PRO A 87 0.45 8.90 9.46
C PRO A 87 1.69 8.04 9.63
N GLY A 88 2.55 8.06 8.62
CA GLY A 88 3.83 7.38 8.66
C GLY A 88 4.79 8.21 9.48
N ILE A 89 5.52 7.56 10.38
CA ILE A 89 6.69 8.18 10.99
C ILE A 89 7.74 8.13 9.87
N GLY A 90 7.92 9.25 9.16
CA GLY A 90 8.84 9.33 8.02
C GLY A 90 10.29 9.02 8.42
N PRO A 91 11.23 8.98 7.46
CA PRO A 91 12.64 8.81 7.79
C PRO A 91 13.07 9.88 8.80
N ILE A 92 13.47 9.44 10.00
CA ILE A 92 14.10 10.29 11.00
C ILE A 92 15.61 10.12 10.80
N PRO A 93 16.33 11.16 10.32
CA PRO A 93 17.78 11.13 10.23
C PRO A 93 18.41 10.68 11.55
N GLY A 94 19.26 9.65 11.51
CA GLY A 94 19.97 9.09 12.67
C GLY A 94 19.27 7.96 13.44
N PHE A 95 18.01 7.62 13.15
CA PHE A 95 17.29 6.52 13.83
C PHE A 95 17.09 5.24 13.01
N GLY A 96 17.54 5.21 11.75
CA GLY A 96 17.48 4.02 10.91
C GLY A 96 16.10 3.72 10.32
N ILE A 97 16.10 2.67 9.48
CA ILE A 97 15.22 2.38 8.34
C ILE A 97 13.83 1.91 8.80
N LEU A 98 12.90 2.84 9.02
CA LEU A 98 11.51 2.57 8.72
C LEU A 98 11.02 3.64 7.75
N PRO A 99 11.34 3.51 6.44
CA PRO A 99 10.82 4.41 5.44
C PRO A 99 9.35 4.03 5.25
N PHE A 100 8.48 4.48 6.14
CA PHE A 100 7.13 4.70 5.68
C PHE A 100 7.22 5.86 4.71
N PHE A 101 6.71 5.61 3.52
CA PHE A 101 6.63 6.55 2.43
C PHE A 101 5.61 7.68 2.74
N GLY A 102 5.61 8.16 3.98
CA GLY A 102 4.70 9.14 4.55
C GLY A 102 3.47 8.57 5.24
N THR A 103 3.18 7.28 5.13
CA THR A 103 1.94 6.68 5.64
C THR A 103 2.06 5.18 5.88
N PHE A 104 1.30 4.65 6.85
CA PHE A 104 1.04 3.21 7.00
C PHE A 104 -0.20 2.75 6.21
N GLY A 105 -0.81 3.64 5.44
CA GLY A 105 -2.08 3.45 4.77
C GLY A 105 -3.23 4.12 5.51
N ALA A 106 -4.42 3.59 5.28
CA ALA A 106 -5.63 4.02 5.96
C ALA A 106 -6.50 2.78 6.22
N PHE A 107 -7.52 2.94 7.06
CA PHE A 107 -8.52 1.90 7.23
C PHE A 107 -9.86 2.51 7.59
N ILE A 108 -10.94 1.86 7.17
CA ILE A 108 -12.29 2.13 7.67
C ILE A 108 -12.66 1.15 8.77
N ARG A 109 -13.46 1.61 9.73
CA ARG A 109 -14.09 0.73 10.72
C ARG A 109 -15.44 0.30 10.19
N MET A 110 -15.62 -1.01 10.06
CA MET A 110 -16.90 -1.59 9.66
C MET A 110 -17.44 -2.49 10.75
N ARG A 111 -18.76 -2.46 10.96
CA ARG A 111 -19.44 -3.46 11.78
C ARG A 111 -19.93 -4.60 10.91
N LEU A 112 -19.02 -5.54 10.67
CA LEU A 112 -19.29 -6.79 9.96
C LEU A 112 -20.01 -7.79 10.88
N GLY A 113 -21.17 -7.38 11.42
CA GLY A 113 -22.05 -8.25 12.17
C GLY A 113 -22.80 -9.16 11.21
N ALA A 114 -22.21 -10.32 10.91
CA ALA A 114 -22.85 -11.40 10.17
C ALA A 114 -23.34 -11.03 8.76
N VAL A 115 -22.38 -10.65 7.92
CA VAL A 115 -22.59 -10.28 6.53
C VAL A 115 -22.56 -11.53 5.65
N GLU A 116 -23.39 -11.56 4.60
CA GLU A 116 -23.36 -12.62 3.60
C GLU A 116 -22.03 -12.61 2.81
N ALA A 117 -21.62 -13.77 2.30
CA ALA A 117 -20.36 -13.94 1.58
C ALA A 117 -20.19 -12.97 0.39
N ARG A 118 -21.29 -12.70 -0.35
CA ARG A 118 -21.26 -11.85 -1.54
C ARG A 118 -21.07 -10.36 -1.21
N PRO A 119 -21.88 -9.72 -0.34
CA PRO A 119 -21.60 -8.37 0.11
C PRO A 119 -20.20 -8.19 0.70
N LEU A 120 -19.71 -9.17 1.48
CA LEU A 120 -18.34 -9.11 2.01
C LEU A 120 -17.30 -9.13 0.88
N LEU A 121 -17.41 -10.06 -0.08
CA LEU A 121 -16.54 -10.12 -1.26
C LEU A 121 -16.55 -8.81 -2.05
N GLU A 122 -17.74 -8.26 -2.31
CA GLU A 122 -17.87 -7.01 -3.05
C GLU A 122 -17.21 -5.86 -2.28
N ILE A 123 -17.49 -5.69 -0.99
CA ILE A 123 -16.90 -4.61 -0.20
C ILE A 123 -15.38 -4.74 -0.18
N SER A 124 -14.83 -5.94 0.08
CA SER A 124 -13.39 -6.17 0.15
C SER A 124 -12.68 -5.99 -1.19
N ALA A 125 -13.34 -6.23 -2.33
CA ALA A 125 -12.72 -6.06 -3.64
C ALA A 125 -12.78 -4.61 -4.16
N TRP A 126 -13.83 -3.85 -3.82
CA TRP A 126 -14.02 -2.49 -4.35
C TRP A 126 -12.98 -1.48 -3.86
N GLY A 127 -12.39 -1.67 -2.68
CA GLY A 127 -11.29 -0.82 -2.22
C GLY A 127 -10.04 -0.97 -3.08
N PRO A 128 -9.43 -2.18 -3.18
CA PRO A 128 -8.30 -2.44 -4.06
C PRO A 128 -8.55 -2.03 -5.52
N LEU A 129 -9.74 -2.29 -6.07
CA LEU A 129 -10.09 -1.87 -7.43
C LEU A 129 -10.06 -0.34 -7.59
N ALA A 130 -10.63 0.40 -6.64
CA ALA A 130 -10.64 1.85 -6.68
C ALA A 130 -9.23 2.43 -6.51
N GLY A 131 -8.45 1.94 -5.54
CA GLY A 131 -7.06 2.36 -5.35
C GLY A 131 -6.22 2.09 -6.61
N PHE A 132 -6.29 0.86 -7.14
CA PHE A 132 -5.54 0.44 -8.33
C PHE A 132 -5.88 1.27 -9.58
N ALA A 133 -7.16 1.64 -9.75
CA ALA A 133 -7.60 2.50 -10.86
C ALA A 133 -6.94 3.89 -10.86
N PHE A 134 -6.49 4.39 -9.70
CA PHE A 134 -5.68 5.61 -9.61
C PHE A 134 -4.17 5.31 -9.61
N THR A 135 -3.72 4.22 -9.01
CA THR A 135 -2.32 3.79 -9.00
C THR A 135 -1.75 3.65 -10.41
N VAL A 136 -2.47 2.96 -11.31
CA VAL A 136 -2.01 2.71 -12.68
C VAL A 136 -1.74 4.01 -13.45
N PRO A 137 -2.69 4.95 -13.62
CA PRO A 137 -2.42 6.18 -14.36
C PRO A 137 -1.37 7.06 -13.67
N VAL A 138 -1.36 7.13 -12.33
CA VAL A 138 -0.33 7.89 -11.60
C VAL A 138 1.06 7.33 -11.87
N LEU A 139 1.21 6.01 -11.84
CA LEU A 139 2.48 5.34 -12.14
C LEU A 139 2.91 5.60 -13.59
N PHE A 140 2.03 5.42 -14.57
CA PHE A 140 2.37 5.59 -15.99
C PHE A 140 2.70 7.04 -16.33
N VAL A 141 1.92 8.01 -15.83
CA VAL A 141 2.21 9.44 -16.02
C VAL A 141 3.53 9.79 -15.33
N GLY A 142 3.75 9.28 -14.12
CA GLY A 142 5.01 9.48 -13.42
C GLY A 142 6.19 8.87 -14.19
N MET A 143 6.05 7.66 -14.70
CA MET A 143 7.09 6.98 -15.46
C MET A 143 7.43 7.76 -16.73
N ALA A 144 6.44 8.27 -17.45
CA ALA A 144 6.64 9.13 -18.62
C ALA A 144 7.40 10.43 -18.30
N LEU A 145 7.31 10.92 -17.06
CA LEU A 145 8.00 12.12 -16.56
C LEU A 145 9.34 11.79 -15.88
N SER A 146 9.70 10.51 -15.77
CA SER A 146 10.95 10.07 -15.15
C SER A 146 12.12 10.26 -16.13
N GLU A 147 13.34 10.19 -15.62
CA GLU A 147 14.54 10.47 -16.41
C GLU A 147 15.56 9.35 -16.25
N ILE A 148 16.20 8.96 -17.35
CA ILE A 148 17.37 8.09 -17.31
C ILE A 148 18.58 8.93 -16.90
N ARG A 149 19.28 8.53 -15.84
CA ARG A 149 20.52 9.19 -15.40
C ARG A 149 21.60 8.15 -15.12
N PRO A 150 22.89 8.53 -15.20
CA PRO A 150 23.97 7.63 -14.80
C PRO A 150 23.83 7.27 -13.32
N MET A 151 24.03 6.00 -13.01
CA MET A 151 23.98 5.51 -11.64
C MET A 151 25.20 6.07 -10.86
N PRO A 152 25.00 6.75 -9.72
CA PRO A 152 26.11 7.28 -8.93
C PRO A 152 27.03 6.17 -8.46
N GLU A 153 28.34 6.38 -8.57
CA GLU A 153 29.35 5.42 -8.05
C GLU A 153 29.36 5.39 -6.50
N THR A 154 28.94 6.48 -5.87
CA THR A 154 28.89 6.66 -4.41
C THR A 154 27.69 7.54 -4.02
N GLY A 155 26.97 7.16 -2.96
CA GLY A 155 25.88 7.93 -2.38
C GLY A 155 24.80 7.04 -1.79
N ASP A 156 23.99 7.58 -0.87
CA ASP A 156 22.80 6.91 -0.34
C ASP A 156 21.65 7.09 -1.34
N PHE A 157 21.43 6.11 -2.21
CA PHE A 157 20.24 6.02 -3.05
C PHE A 157 19.43 4.77 -2.72
N MET A 158 18.11 4.92 -2.76
CA MET A 158 17.19 3.82 -2.52
C MET A 158 16.90 3.10 -3.84
N MET A 159 17.44 1.89 -4.00
CA MET A 159 17.08 1.03 -5.13
C MET A 159 15.74 0.35 -4.84
N LEU A 160 14.78 0.54 -5.74
CA LEU A 160 13.46 -0.09 -5.67
C LEU A 160 13.49 -1.46 -6.34
N GLY A 161 12.59 -2.34 -5.91
CA GLY A 161 12.35 -3.62 -6.57
C GLY A 161 11.23 -3.55 -7.58
N ASP A 162 11.34 -4.43 -8.57
CA ASP A 162 10.46 -4.46 -9.73
C ASP A 162 9.17 -5.22 -9.44
N SER A 163 8.03 -4.52 -9.46
CA SER A 163 6.73 -5.17 -9.67
C SER A 163 6.50 -5.36 -11.16
N LEU A 164 5.69 -6.34 -11.57
CA LEU A 164 5.38 -6.53 -12.99
C LEU A 164 4.76 -5.27 -13.60
N LEU A 165 3.95 -4.53 -12.86
CA LEU A 165 3.37 -3.27 -13.34
C LEU A 165 4.43 -2.18 -13.52
N LEU A 166 5.40 -2.09 -12.62
CA LEU A 166 6.54 -1.18 -12.76
C LEU A 166 7.35 -1.54 -14.01
N MET A 167 7.69 -2.82 -14.20
CA MET A 167 8.42 -3.29 -15.39
C MET A 167 7.68 -2.97 -16.68
N ILE A 168 6.35 -3.15 -16.72
CA ILE A 168 5.54 -2.80 -17.89
C ILE A 168 5.61 -1.29 -18.15
N ALA A 169 5.52 -0.47 -17.10
CA ALA A 169 5.62 0.98 -17.26
C ALA A 169 7.01 1.39 -17.77
N GLU A 170 8.08 0.85 -17.19
CA GLU A 170 9.46 1.09 -17.62
C GLU A 170 9.68 0.69 -19.07
N TRP A 171 9.30 -0.53 -19.48
CA TRP A 171 9.44 -0.97 -20.87
C TRP A 171 8.62 -0.14 -21.86
N THR A 172 7.53 0.48 -21.41
CA THR A 172 6.69 1.33 -22.26
C THR A 172 7.39 2.65 -22.61
N PHE A 173 8.12 3.25 -21.67
CA PHE A 173 8.72 4.58 -21.84
C PHE A 173 10.24 4.55 -22.05
N PHE A 174 10.91 3.53 -21.52
CA PHE A 174 12.36 3.34 -21.53
C PHE A 174 12.72 1.91 -21.97
N PRO A 175 12.44 1.54 -23.24
CA PRO A 175 12.71 0.18 -23.75
C PRO A 175 14.20 -0.16 -23.81
N GLU A 176 15.07 0.84 -23.84
CA GLU A 176 16.53 0.69 -23.86
C GLU A 176 17.15 1.60 -22.79
N ILE A 177 17.85 0.98 -21.84
CA ILE A 177 18.62 1.68 -20.80
C ILE A 177 20.08 1.30 -21.01
N ALA A 178 20.94 2.30 -21.20
CA ALA A 178 22.37 2.09 -21.41
C ALA A 178 23.03 1.48 -20.16
N PRO A 179 24.08 0.66 -20.30
CA PRO A 179 24.83 0.17 -19.14
C PRO A 179 25.30 1.31 -18.24
N GLY A 180 25.18 1.11 -16.92
CA GLY A 180 25.55 2.12 -15.92
C GLY A 180 24.56 3.28 -15.79
N HIS A 181 23.39 3.21 -16.44
CA HIS A 181 22.28 4.14 -16.23
C HIS A 181 21.09 3.42 -15.60
N ASP A 182 20.24 4.19 -14.93
CA ASP A 182 18.99 3.71 -14.36
C ASP A 182 17.90 4.79 -14.46
N VAL A 183 16.65 4.41 -14.25
CA VAL A 183 15.50 5.31 -14.27
C VAL A 183 15.34 5.97 -12.91
N PHE A 184 15.52 7.29 -12.87
CA PHE A 184 15.24 8.10 -11.69
C PHE A 184 13.76 8.49 -11.72
N LEU A 185 13.00 7.84 -10.84
CA LEU A 185 11.56 8.00 -10.77
C LEU A 185 11.15 9.44 -10.44
N HIS A 186 10.27 9.98 -11.27
CA HIS A 186 9.52 11.19 -10.94
C HIS A 186 8.71 10.97 -9.65
N PRO A 187 8.47 11.99 -8.81
CA PRO A 187 7.70 11.84 -7.56
C PRO A 187 6.30 11.21 -7.75
N LEU A 188 5.63 11.46 -8.88
CA LEU A 188 4.39 10.76 -9.23
C LEU A 188 4.60 9.25 -9.46
N ALA A 189 5.68 8.85 -10.12
CA ALA A 189 5.98 7.44 -10.36
C ALA A 189 6.27 6.74 -9.03
N MET A 190 7.00 7.41 -8.13
CA MET A 190 7.23 6.95 -6.77
C MET A 190 5.91 6.76 -6.00
N ALA A 191 4.96 7.71 -6.08
CA ALA A 191 3.64 7.55 -5.48
C ALA A 191 2.86 6.36 -6.07
N GLY A 192 2.95 6.15 -7.39
CA GLY A 192 2.39 4.99 -8.08
C GLY A 192 3.03 3.67 -7.63
N TRP A 193 4.35 3.64 -7.45
CA TRP A 193 5.07 2.49 -6.92
C TRP A 193 4.65 2.17 -5.47
N VAL A 194 4.51 3.18 -4.61
CA VAL A 194 3.96 3.01 -3.25
C VAL A 194 2.51 2.50 -3.31
N GLY A 195 1.70 3.00 -4.25
CA GLY A 195 0.36 2.51 -4.50
C GLY A 195 0.33 1.03 -4.91
N CYS A 196 1.30 0.56 -5.68
CA CYS A 196 1.47 -0.86 -6.00
C CYS A 196 1.76 -1.67 -4.73
N LEU A 197 2.74 -1.23 -3.94
CA LEU A 197 3.09 -1.88 -2.67
C LEU A 197 1.89 -2.01 -1.72
N LEU A 198 1.12 -0.93 -1.56
CA LEU A 198 -0.08 -0.90 -0.71
C LEU A 198 -1.18 -1.82 -1.26
N THR A 199 -1.38 -1.85 -2.58
CA THR A 199 -2.34 -2.75 -3.22
C THR A 199 -1.94 -4.21 -2.98
N ALA A 200 -0.67 -4.55 -3.19
CA ALA A 200 -0.15 -5.89 -2.97
C ALA A 200 -0.29 -6.32 -1.51
N LEU A 201 0.05 -5.43 -0.57
CA LEU A 201 -0.11 -5.63 0.87
C LEU A 201 -1.56 -5.94 1.23
N ASN A 202 -2.50 -5.09 0.82
CA ASN A 202 -3.92 -5.29 1.12
C ASN A 202 -4.48 -6.56 0.48
N LEU A 203 -3.97 -6.97 -0.68
CA LEU A 203 -4.39 -8.17 -1.38
C LEU A 203 -3.68 -9.46 -0.95
N LEU A 204 -2.75 -9.39 0.02
CA LEU A 204 -2.20 -10.60 0.63
C LEU A 204 -3.35 -11.42 1.20
N PRO A 205 -3.47 -12.72 0.85
CA PRO A 205 -4.50 -13.57 1.41
C PRO A 205 -4.05 -14.01 2.81
N ILE A 206 -4.04 -13.08 3.77
CA ILE A 206 -3.74 -13.34 5.19
C ILE A 206 -4.65 -12.49 6.09
N GLY A 207 -5.12 -13.07 7.21
CA GLY A 207 -5.77 -12.34 8.29
C GLY A 207 -7.03 -11.58 7.87
N GLN A 208 -7.09 -10.31 8.26
CA GLN A 208 -8.18 -9.37 7.99
C GLN A 208 -7.86 -8.35 6.90
N LEU A 209 -6.81 -8.60 6.11
CA LEU A 209 -6.53 -7.79 4.91
C LEU A 209 -7.62 -8.04 3.86
N ASP A 210 -7.74 -7.15 2.88
CA ASP A 210 -8.74 -7.28 1.80
C ASP A 210 -8.65 -8.62 1.08
N GLY A 211 -7.43 -9.06 0.75
CA GLY A 211 -7.16 -10.37 0.16
C GLY A 211 -7.56 -11.53 1.07
N GLY A 212 -7.43 -11.36 2.39
CA GLY A 212 -7.89 -12.31 3.40
C GLY A 212 -9.41 -12.43 3.42
N HIS A 213 -10.13 -11.30 3.37
CA HIS A 213 -11.58 -11.28 3.24
C HIS A 213 -12.05 -11.93 1.93
N ILE A 214 -11.43 -11.58 0.80
CA ILE A 214 -11.72 -12.15 -0.52
C ILE A 214 -11.52 -13.67 -0.51
N ALA A 215 -10.38 -14.14 0.01
CA ALA A 215 -10.09 -15.57 0.12
C ALA A 215 -11.08 -16.28 1.05
N TYR A 216 -11.42 -15.69 2.18
CA TYR A 216 -12.40 -16.25 3.12
C TYR A 216 -13.80 -16.39 2.50
N CYS A 217 -14.24 -15.44 1.68
CA CYS A 217 -15.52 -15.51 0.97
C CYS A 217 -15.59 -16.66 -0.05
N VAL A 218 -14.45 -17.14 -0.56
CA VAL A 218 -14.38 -18.22 -1.58
C VAL A 218 -14.18 -19.58 -0.92
N PHE A 219 -13.28 -19.66 0.05
CA PHE A 219 -12.84 -20.92 0.65
C PHE A 219 -13.50 -21.21 2.01
N GLY A 220 -14.18 -20.24 2.62
CA GLY A 220 -14.76 -20.35 3.96
C GLY A 220 -13.70 -20.69 5.01
N ASP A 221 -14.07 -21.49 6.01
CA ASP A 221 -13.19 -21.81 7.14
C ASP A 221 -11.96 -22.65 6.76
N SER A 222 -11.99 -23.32 5.59
CA SER A 222 -10.86 -24.12 5.09
C SER A 222 -9.61 -23.27 4.81
N TYR A 223 -9.80 -21.98 4.53
CA TYR A 223 -8.75 -21.00 4.30
C TYR A 223 -7.81 -20.79 5.49
N ARG A 224 -8.24 -21.12 6.72
CA ARG A 224 -7.44 -20.93 7.94
C ARG A 224 -6.03 -21.53 7.86
N HIS A 225 -5.89 -22.71 7.25
CA HIS A 225 -4.58 -23.36 7.10
C HIS A 225 -3.71 -22.61 6.07
N VAL A 226 -4.30 -22.22 4.95
CA VAL A 226 -3.62 -21.46 3.88
C VAL A 226 -3.11 -20.13 4.43
N ALA A 227 -3.95 -19.39 5.17
CA ALA A 227 -3.58 -18.12 5.78
C ALA A 227 -2.37 -18.23 6.72
N ARG A 228 -2.30 -19.32 7.52
CA ARG A 228 -1.16 -19.57 8.41
C ARG A 228 0.13 -19.90 7.66
N VAL A 229 0.05 -20.72 6.61
CA VAL A 229 1.20 -21.04 5.77
C VAL A 229 1.74 -19.79 5.10
N LEU A 230 0.85 -18.96 4.53
CA LEU A 230 1.22 -17.70 3.90
C LEU A 230 1.80 -16.70 4.90
N TYR A 231 1.28 -16.66 6.13
CA TYR A 231 1.85 -15.84 7.20
C TYR A 231 3.29 -16.26 7.55
N VAL A 232 3.54 -17.57 7.73
CA VAL A 232 4.91 -18.07 7.95
C VAL A 232 5.81 -17.77 6.74
N GLY A 233 5.29 -17.89 5.52
CA GLY A 233 5.98 -17.48 4.30
C GLY A 233 6.35 -16.00 4.29
N LEU A 234 5.44 -15.11 4.71
CA LEU A 234 5.70 -13.67 4.84
C LEU A 234 6.80 -13.39 5.87
N MET A 235 6.78 -14.10 7.01
CA MET A 235 7.84 -13.97 8.03
C MET A 235 9.18 -14.46 7.50
N ALA A 236 9.22 -15.57 6.76
CA ALA A 236 10.43 -16.07 6.12
C ALA A 236 10.95 -15.08 5.06
N LEU A 237 10.07 -14.50 4.25
CA LEU A 237 10.42 -13.43 3.31
C LEU A 237 11.01 -12.22 4.03
N GLY A 238 10.47 -11.90 5.22
CA GLY A 238 11.01 -10.88 6.12
C GLY A 238 12.42 -11.16 6.59
N VAL A 239 12.71 -12.38 7.03
CA VAL A 239 14.05 -12.74 7.50
C VAL A 239 15.05 -12.80 6.33
N PHE A 240 14.70 -13.51 5.27
CA PHE A 240 15.67 -13.91 4.25
C PHE A 240 15.77 -12.98 3.04
N VAL A 241 14.77 -12.13 2.79
CA VAL A 241 14.70 -11.31 1.56
C VAL A 241 14.63 -9.81 1.85
N PHE A 242 13.62 -9.37 2.62
CA PHE A 242 13.43 -7.95 2.91
C PHE A 242 12.88 -7.76 4.34
N PRO A 243 13.71 -7.25 5.29
CA PRO A 243 13.33 -7.07 6.69
C PRO A 243 12.03 -6.28 6.92
N GLY A 244 11.67 -5.37 6.02
CA GLY A 244 10.42 -4.61 6.13
C GLY A 244 9.16 -5.48 6.18
N TRP A 245 9.17 -6.71 5.64
CA TRP A 245 8.03 -7.62 5.78
C TRP A 245 7.79 -8.09 7.21
N LEU A 246 8.82 -8.10 8.07
CA LEU A 246 8.65 -8.49 9.48
C LEU A 246 7.75 -7.52 10.22
N LEU A 247 7.85 -6.24 9.90
CA LEU A 247 6.99 -5.21 10.47
C LEU A 247 5.52 -5.45 10.10
N PHE A 248 5.23 -5.68 8.81
CA PHE A 248 3.88 -6.03 8.36
C PHE A 248 3.42 -7.36 8.95
N GLY A 249 4.32 -8.33 9.08
CA GLY A 249 4.06 -9.60 9.76
C GLY A 249 3.70 -9.43 11.24
N VAL A 250 4.32 -8.49 11.96
CA VAL A 250 3.92 -8.12 13.33
C VAL A 250 2.53 -7.49 13.34
N LEU A 251 2.27 -6.52 12.46
CA LEU A 251 0.94 -5.88 12.36
C LEU A 251 -0.17 -6.89 12.09
N VAL A 252 0.00 -7.77 11.09
CA VAL A 252 -0.93 -8.85 10.77
C VAL A 252 -1.04 -9.86 11.91
N GLY A 253 0.07 -10.16 12.61
CA GLY A 253 0.10 -11.03 13.77
C GLY A 253 -0.76 -10.50 14.92
N VAL A 254 -0.70 -9.19 15.21
CA VAL A 254 -1.51 -8.50 16.22
C VAL A 254 -2.99 -8.51 15.86
N MET A 255 -3.33 -8.34 14.57
CA MET A 255 -4.72 -8.43 14.08
C MET A 255 -5.26 -9.86 14.09
N GLY A 256 -4.37 -10.86 14.07
CA GLY A 256 -4.68 -12.27 13.98
C GLY A 256 -4.52 -12.78 12.54
N PRO A 257 -3.64 -13.77 12.29
CA PRO A 257 -3.35 -14.25 10.93
C PRO A 257 -4.47 -15.08 10.30
N SER A 258 -5.49 -15.46 11.08
CA SER A 258 -6.67 -16.18 10.60
C SER A 258 -7.88 -15.25 10.55
N HIS A 259 -8.69 -15.38 9.51
CA HIS A 259 -9.91 -14.61 9.38
C HIS A 259 -10.96 -15.00 10.46
N PRO A 260 -11.62 -14.04 11.12
CA PRO A 260 -12.68 -14.35 12.09
C PRO A 260 -13.92 -14.94 11.40
N ALA A 261 -14.68 -15.78 12.11
CA ALA A 261 -15.89 -16.41 11.57
C ALA A 261 -17.08 -15.43 11.55
N ILE A 262 -17.08 -14.50 10.59
CA ILE A 262 -18.06 -13.41 10.46
C ILE A 262 -19.04 -13.58 9.30
N MET A 263 -18.80 -14.55 8.42
CA MET A 263 -19.62 -14.79 7.22
C MET A 263 -20.86 -15.61 7.59
N ARG A 264 -22.03 -15.17 7.12
CA ARG A 264 -23.25 -15.99 7.11
C ARG A 264 -23.47 -16.59 5.72
N GLY A 265 -23.82 -17.87 5.68
CA GLY A 265 -24.15 -18.59 4.44
C GLY A 265 -22.94 -19.24 3.76
N PRO A 266 -23.19 -19.93 2.63
CA PRO A 266 -22.14 -20.66 1.92
C PRO A 266 -21.16 -19.69 1.23
N PRO A 267 -19.92 -20.14 0.96
CA PRO A 267 -18.97 -19.39 0.15
C PRO A 267 -19.53 -19.01 -1.23
N VAL A 268 -19.01 -17.93 -1.81
CA VAL A 268 -19.44 -17.41 -3.11
C VAL A 268 -19.09 -18.43 -4.21
N ARG A 269 -20.10 -18.86 -4.99
CA ARG A 269 -19.95 -19.84 -6.09
C ARG A 269 -20.26 -19.31 -7.50
N GLU A 270 -20.73 -18.07 -7.63
CA GLU A 270 -21.25 -17.55 -8.91
C GLU A 270 -20.89 -16.06 -9.12
N ARG A 271 -21.51 -15.43 -10.14
CA ARG A 271 -21.42 -14.06 -10.75
C ARG A 271 -20.38 -13.03 -10.26
N SER A 272 -20.02 -12.98 -8.99
CA SER A 272 -19.01 -12.07 -8.43
C SER A 272 -17.57 -12.65 -8.44
N LEU A 273 -17.35 -13.87 -8.95
CA LEU A 273 -16.01 -14.49 -9.04
C LEU A 273 -15.00 -13.68 -9.87
N TRP A 274 -15.46 -12.83 -10.79
CA TRP A 274 -14.56 -11.94 -11.53
C TRP A 274 -13.78 -11.00 -10.58
N LEU A 275 -14.35 -10.63 -9.43
CA LEU A 275 -13.68 -9.81 -8.41
C LEU A 275 -12.47 -10.52 -7.81
N VAL A 276 -12.58 -11.85 -7.62
CA VAL A 276 -11.48 -12.69 -7.16
C VAL A 276 -10.38 -12.74 -8.22
N GLY A 277 -10.76 -12.92 -9.49
CA GLY A 277 -9.83 -12.87 -10.61
C GLY A 277 -9.13 -11.52 -10.75
N ALA A 278 -9.87 -10.42 -10.62
CA ALA A 278 -9.32 -9.07 -10.66
C ALA A 278 -8.35 -8.82 -9.49
N ALA A 279 -8.71 -9.23 -8.28
CA ALA A 279 -7.83 -9.17 -7.11
C ALA A 279 -6.54 -9.97 -7.31
N LEU A 280 -6.63 -11.19 -7.85
CA LEU A 280 -5.45 -12.00 -8.15
C LEU A 280 -4.56 -11.33 -9.20
N VAL A 281 -5.13 -10.79 -10.27
CA VAL A 281 -4.38 -10.07 -11.31
C VAL A 281 -3.69 -8.84 -10.73
N MET A 282 -4.40 -8.02 -9.97
CA MET A 282 -3.81 -6.85 -9.31
C MET A 282 -2.67 -7.25 -8.35
N PHE A 283 -2.86 -8.30 -7.56
CA PHE A 283 -1.83 -8.82 -6.67
C PHE A 283 -0.58 -9.26 -7.45
N VAL A 284 -0.75 -10.07 -8.50
CA VAL A 284 0.37 -10.52 -9.34
C VAL A 284 1.08 -9.35 -10.01
N LEU A 285 0.34 -8.35 -10.47
CA LEU A 285 0.90 -7.16 -11.11
C LEU A 285 1.70 -6.28 -10.14
N THR A 286 1.31 -6.23 -8.87
CA THR A 286 1.83 -5.25 -7.91
C THR A 286 2.77 -5.84 -6.85
N PHE A 287 2.72 -7.16 -6.62
CA PHE A 287 3.53 -7.79 -5.58
C PHE A 287 5.01 -7.87 -5.98
N THR A 288 5.86 -7.34 -5.11
CA THR A 288 7.32 -7.38 -5.24
C THR A 288 7.91 -8.04 -4.00
N PRO A 289 8.54 -9.22 -4.10
CA PRO A 289 9.11 -9.90 -2.94
C PRO A 289 10.16 -9.08 -2.19
N ARG A 290 10.89 -8.22 -2.90
CA ARG A 290 11.92 -7.32 -2.37
C ARG A 290 11.63 -5.88 -2.79
N PRO A 291 10.71 -5.17 -2.12
CA PRO A 291 10.31 -3.81 -2.54
C PRO A 291 11.46 -2.81 -2.54
N ILE A 292 12.38 -2.93 -1.58
CA ILE A 292 13.59 -2.10 -1.54
C ILE A 292 14.78 -3.05 -1.49
N VAL A 293 15.79 -2.77 -2.31
CA VAL A 293 17.04 -3.52 -2.32
C VAL A 293 17.87 -3.08 -1.11
N VAL A 294 17.76 -3.87 -0.05
CA VAL A 294 18.60 -3.80 1.16
C VAL A 294 19.05 -5.20 1.53
N ASP A 295 20.09 -5.29 2.37
CA ASP A 295 20.57 -6.55 2.90
C ASP A 295 19.50 -7.27 3.72
N SER A 296 19.57 -8.60 3.69
CA SER A 296 18.68 -9.45 4.48
C SER A 296 19.03 -9.38 5.96
N LEU A 297 18.11 -9.78 6.82
CA LEU A 297 18.32 -9.68 8.27
C LEU A 297 19.55 -10.46 8.75
N PRO A 298 19.85 -11.70 8.28
CA PRO A 298 21.07 -12.41 8.66
C PRO A 298 22.35 -11.65 8.30
N VAL A 299 22.40 -10.99 7.14
CA VAL A 299 23.56 -10.20 6.70
C VAL A 299 23.71 -8.96 7.57
N LEU A 300 22.61 -8.24 7.83
CA LEU A 300 22.61 -7.07 8.71
C LEU A 300 23.05 -7.40 10.15
N LEU A 301 22.81 -8.62 10.61
CA LEU A 301 23.22 -9.11 11.93
C LEU A 301 24.63 -9.73 11.93
N GLY A 302 25.34 -9.77 10.79
CA GLY A 302 26.67 -10.36 10.67
C GLY A 302 26.69 -11.88 10.89
N LEU A 303 25.58 -12.56 10.64
CA LEU A 303 25.50 -14.01 10.80
C LEU A 303 26.12 -14.75 9.61
N TRP A 304 26.19 -14.10 8.44
CA TRP A 304 26.60 -14.65 7.14
C TRP A 304 27.61 -13.71 6.48
#